data_AF-A0AAE3UAS9-F1
#
_entry.id   AF-A0AAE3UAS9-F1
#
_cell.length_a   1.000
_cell.length_b   1.000
_cell.length_c   1.000
_cell.angle_alpha   90.00
_cell.angle_beta   90.00
_cell.angle_gamma   90.00
#
_symmetry.space_group_name_H-M   'P 1'
#
loop_
_entity.id
_entity.type
_entity.pdbx_description
1 polymer ?
#
loop_
_entity_poly.entity_id
_entity_poly.type
_entity_poly.pdbx_seq_one_letter_code
_entity_poly.pdbx_strand_id
1 'polypeptide(L)'
;MNLITIIGGGSGTGKSYSLHNLGKDAVVLNVERKMLPFQSKGLVNVPINSTFKLFEAINRLRDNDEFRIIILDSFSEFCDILLAECKNKAKGFDVWNLYNTEIFNLFQALKSLKNKYVFVVGHTETLMDSDGERIQRLKVKGKENEGMIEKNATCVFYSKTVRRQDGNGVDYKFITNTDGYLPAKTPFGMFKDFLVENDLAAIVKVYDAFYHESAMKLAEAA
;
A
#
# COMPACT_ATOMS: atom_id res chain seq x y z
N MET A 1 13.16 11.91 -3.77
CA MET A 1 13.15 10.54 -3.19
C MET A 1 11.77 9.91 -3.38
N ASN A 2 11.67 8.62 -3.66
CA ASN A 2 10.40 7.88 -3.77
C ASN A 2 10.24 6.97 -2.55
N LEU A 3 9.05 6.95 -1.94
CA LEU A 3 8.78 6.11 -0.77
C LEU A 3 7.55 5.25 -1.01
N ILE A 4 7.76 3.93 -0.99
CA ILE A 4 6.68 2.95 -1.10
C ILE A 4 6.26 2.51 0.30
N THR A 5 4.96 2.61 0.55
CA THR A 5 4.28 2.14 1.76
C THR A 5 3.23 1.10 1.40
N ILE A 6 3.25 -0.04 2.09
CA ILE A 6 2.17 -1.03 1.98
C ILE A 6 1.20 -0.85 3.15
N ILE A 7 -0.11 -0.97 2.87
CA ILE A 7 -1.17 -0.96 3.88
C ILE A 7 -1.96 -2.27 3.76
N GLY A 8 -1.75 -3.17 4.72
CA GLY A 8 -2.48 -4.42 4.85
C GLY A 8 -3.69 -4.32 5.79
N GLY A 9 -4.64 -5.23 5.64
CA GLY A 9 -5.65 -5.50 6.67
C GLY A 9 -6.94 -6.13 6.14
N GLY A 10 -7.78 -6.57 7.08
CA GLY A 10 -9.06 -7.21 6.79
C GLY A 10 -10.09 -6.29 6.12
N SER A 11 -11.23 -6.86 5.71
CA SER A 11 -12.38 -6.03 5.31
C SER A 11 -12.89 -5.24 6.52
N GLY A 12 -13.33 -4.00 6.30
CA GLY A 12 -13.90 -3.18 7.37
C GLY A 12 -12.91 -2.62 8.40
N THR A 13 -11.59 -2.76 8.20
CA THR A 13 -10.57 -2.22 9.12
C THR A 13 -10.16 -0.77 8.83
N GLY A 14 -10.83 -0.10 7.88
CA GLY A 14 -10.58 1.31 7.59
C GLY A 14 -9.46 1.59 6.59
N LYS A 15 -9.04 0.63 5.76
CA LYS A 15 -8.02 0.83 4.70
C LYS A 15 -8.36 1.99 3.76
N SER A 16 -9.48 1.91 3.04
CA SER A 16 -9.87 2.99 2.13
C SER A 16 -10.29 4.26 2.88
N TYR A 17 -10.82 4.13 4.11
CA TYR A 17 -11.13 5.30 4.95
C TYR A 17 -9.88 6.16 5.26
N SER A 18 -8.67 5.57 5.27
CA SER A 18 -7.47 6.34 5.58
C SER A 18 -7.10 7.43 4.57
N LEU A 19 -7.78 7.44 3.43
CA LEU A 19 -7.61 8.41 2.35
C LEU A 19 -8.44 9.70 2.58
N HIS A 20 -9.31 9.74 3.59
CA HIS A 20 -10.37 10.75 3.72
C HIS A 20 -9.91 12.21 3.86
N ASN A 21 -8.70 12.44 4.35
CA ASN A 21 -8.12 13.78 4.49
C ASN A 21 -7.16 14.16 3.36
N LEU A 22 -6.96 13.29 2.36
CA LEU A 22 -6.14 13.62 1.20
C LEU A 22 -6.82 14.64 0.28
N GLY A 23 -6.01 15.51 -0.31
CA GLY A 23 -6.45 16.61 -1.16
C GLY A 23 -6.16 16.40 -2.64
N LYS A 24 -6.05 17.51 -3.38
CA LYS A 24 -5.85 17.53 -4.84
C LYS A 24 -4.49 17.01 -5.30
N ASP A 25 -3.50 16.96 -4.41
CA ASP A 25 -2.16 16.42 -4.66
C ASP A 25 -2.11 14.88 -4.61
N ALA A 26 -3.28 14.24 -4.46
CA ALA A 26 -3.43 12.80 -4.35
C ALA A 26 -4.31 12.21 -5.46
N VAL A 27 -3.88 11.06 -5.97
CA VAL A 27 -4.61 10.26 -6.96
C VAL A 27 -4.73 8.80 -6.52
N VAL A 28 -5.94 8.25 -6.65
CA VAL A 28 -6.23 6.84 -6.42
C VAL A 28 -6.36 6.15 -7.77
N LEU A 29 -5.49 5.18 -8.02
CA LEU A 29 -5.62 4.15 -9.06
C LEU A 29 -6.54 3.07 -8.50
N ASN A 30 -7.84 3.25 -8.71
CA ASN A 30 -8.90 2.46 -8.10
C ASN A 30 -9.22 1.22 -8.95
N VAL A 31 -8.51 0.14 -8.65
CA VAL A 31 -8.66 -1.16 -9.28
C VAL A 31 -9.93 -1.86 -8.80
N GLU A 32 -10.32 -1.62 -7.53
CA GLU A 32 -11.57 -2.13 -6.95
C GLU A 32 -12.83 -1.59 -7.67
N ARG A 33 -12.70 -0.44 -8.33
CA ARG A 33 -13.79 0.28 -9.03
C ARG A 33 -15.01 0.54 -8.13
N LYS A 34 -14.76 0.70 -6.83
CA LYS A 34 -15.78 1.04 -5.83
C LYS A 34 -15.79 2.54 -5.56
N MET A 35 -16.93 3.04 -5.09
CA MET A 35 -17.01 4.42 -4.60
C MET A 35 -16.11 4.60 -3.37
N LEU A 36 -15.57 5.80 -3.20
CA LEU A 36 -14.87 6.16 -1.97
C LEU A 36 -15.87 6.15 -0.80
N PRO A 37 -15.52 5.58 0.36
CA PRO A 37 -16.43 5.50 1.51
C PRO A 37 -16.54 6.82 2.29
N PHE A 38 -16.11 7.94 1.71
CA PHE A 38 -16.07 9.27 2.30
C PHE A 38 -16.23 10.35 1.22
N GLN A 39 -16.55 11.57 1.64
CA GLN A 39 -16.60 12.73 0.75
C GLN A 39 -15.18 13.23 0.47
N SER A 40 -14.77 13.20 -0.80
CA SER A 40 -13.44 13.62 -1.23
C SER A 40 -13.20 15.12 -1.04
N LYS A 41 -11.99 15.50 -0.61
CA LYS A 41 -11.52 16.90 -0.53
C LYS A 41 -10.78 17.35 -1.80
N GLY A 42 -11.14 16.76 -2.94
CA GLY A 42 -10.52 17.04 -4.24
C GLY A 42 -9.49 16.01 -4.70
N LEU A 43 -9.32 14.91 -3.95
CA LEU A 43 -8.57 13.74 -4.41
C LEU A 43 -9.19 13.18 -5.69
N VAL A 44 -8.32 12.86 -6.65
CA VAL A 44 -8.70 12.31 -7.95
C VAL A 44 -8.85 10.79 -7.84
N ASN A 45 -9.98 10.24 -8.28
CA ASN A 45 -10.28 8.82 -8.25
C ASN A 45 -10.39 8.26 -9.67
N VAL A 46 -9.40 7.47 -10.10
CA VAL A 46 -9.31 6.93 -11.46
C VAL A 46 -9.67 5.45 -11.45
N PRO A 47 -10.81 5.03 -12.03
CA PRO A 47 -11.16 3.62 -12.12
C PRO A 47 -10.24 2.89 -13.10
N ILE A 48 -9.68 1.77 -12.67
CA ILE A 48 -8.78 0.92 -13.46
C ILE A 48 -9.45 -0.43 -13.68
N ASN A 49 -9.52 -0.89 -14.92
CA ASN A 49 -10.25 -2.12 -15.28
C ASN A 49 -9.40 -3.19 -15.99
N SER A 50 -8.10 -2.98 -16.13
CA SER A 50 -7.14 -3.95 -16.67
C SER A 50 -5.74 -3.65 -16.18
N THR A 51 -4.84 -4.64 -16.25
CA THR A 51 -3.42 -4.45 -15.92
C THR A 51 -2.76 -3.41 -16.83
N PHE A 52 -3.09 -3.44 -18.13
CA PHE A 52 -2.58 -2.50 -19.12
C PHE A 52 -2.87 -1.04 -18.74
N LYS A 53 -4.13 -0.73 -18.37
CA LYS A 53 -4.50 0.63 -17.97
C LYS A 53 -3.84 1.05 -16.67
N LEU A 54 -3.57 0.11 -15.76
CA LEU A 54 -2.82 0.40 -14.55
C LEU A 54 -1.40 0.86 -14.90
N PHE A 55 -0.69 0.10 -15.72
CA PHE A 55 0.66 0.46 -16.15
C PHE A 55 0.69 1.76 -16.95
N GLU A 56 -0.30 2.01 -17.81
CA GLU A 56 -0.45 3.27 -18.52
C GLU A 56 -0.61 4.45 -17.55
N ALA A 57 -1.47 4.31 -16.54
CA ALA A 57 -1.67 5.34 -15.52
C ALA A 57 -0.39 5.60 -14.70
N ILE A 58 0.31 4.54 -14.27
CA ILE A 58 1.59 4.66 -13.55
C ILE A 58 2.63 5.38 -14.42
N ASN A 59 2.72 5.05 -15.71
CA ASN A 59 3.65 5.70 -16.64
C ASN A 59 3.34 7.20 -16.80
N ARG A 60 2.07 7.59 -16.92
CA ARG A 60 1.66 9.00 -16.96
C ARG A 60 2.00 9.76 -15.68
N LEU A 61 2.02 9.08 -14.53
CA LEU A 61 2.36 9.67 -13.24
C LEU A 61 3.87 9.85 -13.02
N ARG A 62 4.72 9.27 -13.88
CA ARG A 62 6.18 9.36 -13.76
C ARG A 62 6.68 10.79 -13.89
N ASP A 63 6.14 11.52 -14.86
CA ASP A 63 6.55 12.88 -15.22
C ASP A 63 5.48 13.93 -14.84
N ASN A 64 4.47 13.53 -14.06
CA ASN A 64 3.43 14.41 -13.55
C ASN A 64 3.83 14.94 -12.18
N ASP A 65 3.96 16.26 -12.01
CA ASP A 65 4.29 16.87 -10.71
C ASP A 65 3.06 17.27 -9.86
N GLU A 66 1.86 17.19 -10.44
CA GLU A 66 0.60 17.53 -9.75
C GLU A 66 0.29 16.55 -8.61
N PHE A 67 0.48 15.25 -8.85
CA PHE A 67 0.18 14.21 -7.87
C PHE A 67 1.44 13.78 -7.15
N ARG A 68 1.61 14.23 -5.91
CA ARG A 68 2.70 13.77 -5.02
C ARG A 68 2.35 12.44 -4.35
N ILE A 69 1.07 12.19 -4.13
CA ILE A 69 0.56 11.01 -3.40
C ILE A 69 -0.19 10.11 -4.38
N ILE A 70 0.27 8.86 -4.51
CA ILE A 70 -0.31 7.88 -5.45
C ILE A 70 -0.76 6.68 -4.65
N ILE A 71 -2.02 6.30 -4.80
CA ILE A 71 -2.63 5.18 -4.08
C ILE A 71 -3.05 4.11 -5.08
N LEU A 72 -2.57 2.89 -4.91
CA LEU A 72 -3.09 1.70 -5.58
C LEU A 72 -4.14 1.03 -4.67
N ASP A 73 -5.43 1.21 -4.97
CA ASP A 73 -6.54 0.63 -4.21
C ASP A 73 -7.39 -0.30 -5.13
N SER A 74 -7.17 -1.61 -5.17
CA SER A 74 -6.28 -2.40 -4.30
C SER A 74 -5.37 -3.32 -5.09
N PHE A 75 -4.24 -3.67 -4.47
CA PHE A 75 -3.33 -4.71 -4.93
C PHE A 75 -4.00 -6.09 -5.00
N SER A 76 -5.00 -6.34 -4.13
CA SER A 76 -5.73 -7.61 -4.14
C SER A 76 -6.58 -7.77 -5.40
N GLU A 77 -7.32 -6.73 -5.80
CA GLU A 77 -8.08 -6.75 -7.05
C GLU A 77 -7.15 -6.75 -8.27
N PHE A 78 -5.99 -6.07 -8.20
CA PHE A 78 -4.96 -6.19 -9.24
C PHE A 78 -4.52 -7.65 -9.43
N CYS A 79 -4.27 -8.39 -8.35
CA CYS A 79 -3.90 -9.80 -8.42
C CYS A 79 -5.00 -10.65 -9.06
N ASP A 80 -6.27 -10.37 -8.78
CA ASP A 80 -7.40 -11.10 -9.34
C ASP A 80 -7.56 -10.85 -10.85
N ILE A 81 -7.50 -9.59 -11.28
CA ILE A 81 -7.53 -9.20 -12.70
C ILE A 81 -6.32 -9.79 -13.44
N LEU A 82 -5.11 -9.64 -12.88
CA LEU A 82 -3.89 -10.15 -13.48
C LEU A 82 -3.95 -11.66 -13.72
N LEU A 83 -4.36 -12.43 -12.70
CA LEU A 83 -4.46 -13.88 -12.85
C LEU A 83 -5.49 -14.28 -13.93
N ALA A 84 -6.62 -13.58 -14.00
CA ALA A 84 -7.62 -13.81 -15.04
C ALA A 84 -7.06 -13.53 -16.44
N GLU A 85 -6.34 -12.43 -16.62
CA GLU A 85 -5.67 -12.10 -17.89
C GLU A 85 -4.58 -13.12 -18.26
N CYS A 86 -3.77 -13.58 -17.31
CA CYS A 86 -2.74 -14.60 -17.55
C CYS A 86 -3.35 -15.94 -17.98
N LYS A 87 -4.47 -16.37 -17.36
CA LYS A 87 -5.19 -17.60 -17.73
C LYS A 87 -5.76 -17.56 -19.15
N ASN A 88 -6.08 -16.38 -19.67
CA ASN A 88 -6.54 -16.20 -21.04
C ASN A 88 -5.38 -16.23 -22.06
N LYS A 89 -4.13 -15.99 -21.61
CA LYS A 89 -2.95 -15.89 -22.48
C LYS A 89 -2.10 -17.18 -22.49
N ALA A 90 -2.09 -17.95 -21.40
CA ALA A 90 -1.24 -19.12 -21.24
C ALA A 90 -1.97 -20.27 -20.54
N LYS A 91 -1.33 -21.44 -20.47
CA LYS A 91 -1.86 -22.64 -19.80
C LYS A 91 -0.82 -23.25 -18.86
N GLY A 92 -1.29 -24.03 -17.88
CA GLY A 92 -0.42 -24.77 -16.97
C GLY A 92 0.51 -23.87 -16.17
N PHE A 93 1.79 -24.25 -16.08
CA PHE A 93 2.80 -23.53 -15.30
C PHE A 93 3.09 -22.11 -15.83
N ASP A 94 2.97 -21.88 -17.13
CA ASP A 94 3.27 -20.59 -17.76
C ASP A 94 2.34 -19.45 -17.30
N VAL A 95 1.12 -19.79 -16.88
CA VAL A 95 0.19 -18.81 -16.26
C VAL A 95 0.84 -18.17 -15.03
N TRP A 96 1.49 -18.99 -14.20
CA TRP A 96 2.13 -18.53 -12.97
C TRP A 96 3.41 -17.75 -13.26
N ASN A 97 4.22 -18.18 -14.24
CA ASN A 97 5.39 -17.43 -14.67
C ASN A 97 5.02 -16.01 -15.12
N LEU A 98 3.98 -15.87 -15.94
CA LEU A 98 3.47 -14.56 -16.36
C LEU A 98 2.94 -13.75 -15.18
N TYR A 99 2.14 -14.36 -14.31
CA TYR A 99 1.59 -13.71 -13.12
C TYR A 99 2.70 -13.16 -12.20
N ASN A 100 3.72 -13.96 -11.91
CA ASN A 100 4.83 -13.57 -11.05
C ASN A 100 5.68 -12.47 -11.68
N THR A 101 5.91 -12.56 -13.00
CA THR A 101 6.63 -11.54 -13.78
C THR A 101 5.91 -10.18 -13.72
N GLU A 102 4.58 -10.17 -13.87
CA GLU A 102 3.81 -8.93 -13.85
C GLU A 102 3.69 -8.30 -12.45
N ILE A 103 3.67 -9.09 -11.38
CA ILE A 103 3.81 -8.55 -10.01
C ILE A 103 5.17 -7.87 -9.84
N PHE A 104 6.24 -8.51 -10.30
CA PHE A 104 7.57 -7.91 -10.26
C PHE A 104 7.58 -6.59 -11.05
N ASN A 105 7.08 -6.59 -12.29
CA ASN A 105 6.99 -5.41 -13.14
C ASN A 105 6.19 -4.27 -12.50
N LEU A 106 5.08 -4.58 -11.82
CA LEU A 106 4.29 -3.58 -11.08
C LEU A 106 5.16 -2.85 -10.04
N PHE A 107 5.85 -3.60 -9.17
CA PHE A 107 6.68 -2.98 -8.14
C PHE A 107 7.88 -2.23 -8.74
N GLN A 108 8.45 -2.70 -9.84
CA GLN A 108 9.50 -1.96 -10.55
C GLN A 108 8.97 -0.64 -11.12
N ALA A 109 7.77 -0.65 -11.70
CA ALA A 109 7.12 0.55 -12.20
C ALA A 109 6.84 1.55 -11.06
N LEU A 110 6.30 1.09 -9.93
CA LEU A 110 6.06 1.93 -8.74
C LEU A 110 7.37 2.51 -8.16
N LYS A 111 8.44 1.71 -8.11
CA LYS A 111 9.78 2.17 -7.66
C LYS A 111 10.39 3.21 -8.61
N SER A 112 10.06 3.15 -9.91
CA SER A 112 10.57 4.08 -10.93
C SER A 112 10.02 5.50 -10.81
N LEU A 113 8.90 5.68 -10.10
CA LEU A 113 8.33 7.00 -9.83
C LEU A 113 9.32 7.84 -9.01
N LYS A 114 9.39 9.15 -9.27
CA LYS A 114 10.32 10.05 -8.58
C LYS A 114 9.56 11.08 -7.76
N ASN A 115 10.03 11.35 -6.55
CA ASN A 115 9.45 12.37 -5.65
C ASN A 115 7.98 12.12 -5.31
N LYS A 116 7.60 10.84 -5.17
CA LYS A 116 6.24 10.39 -4.86
C LYS A 116 6.17 9.65 -3.53
N TYR A 117 5.00 9.76 -2.87
CA TYR A 117 4.56 8.86 -1.82
C TYR A 117 3.59 7.86 -2.42
N VAL A 118 4.02 6.60 -2.51
CA VAL A 118 3.23 5.53 -3.13
C VAL A 118 2.66 4.63 -2.05
N PHE A 119 1.34 4.51 -2.01
CA PHE A 119 0.62 3.65 -1.07
C PHE A 119 0.00 2.47 -1.83
N VAL A 120 0.36 1.25 -1.43
CA VAL A 120 -0.18 0.02 -1.98
C VAL A 120 -1.12 -0.60 -0.95
N VAL A 121 -2.42 -0.54 -1.22
CA VAL A 121 -3.46 -1.01 -0.29
C VAL A 121 -3.88 -2.42 -0.69
N GLY A 122 -4.03 -3.32 0.27
CA GLY A 122 -4.53 -4.66 -0.03
C GLY A 122 -5.04 -5.44 1.18
N HIS A 123 -5.74 -6.52 0.88
CA HIS A 123 -6.23 -7.47 1.86
C HIS A 123 -5.11 -8.39 2.34
N THR A 124 -5.18 -8.75 3.61
CA THR A 124 -4.27 -9.71 4.21
C THR A 124 -4.86 -11.11 4.26
N GLU A 125 -3.99 -12.10 4.33
CA GLU A 125 -4.32 -13.47 4.73
C GLU A 125 -3.39 -13.92 5.85
N THR A 126 -3.81 -14.94 6.59
CA THR A 126 -2.98 -15.56 7.62
C THR A 126 -2.28 -16.77 7.03
N LEU A 127 -0.96 -16.77 7.10
CA LEU A 127 -0.07 -17.85 6.71
C LEU A 127 0.53 -18.49 7.97
N MET A 128 1.08 -19.70 7.83
CA MET A 128 1.95 -20.31 8.83
C MET A 128 3.39 -20.23 8.31
N ASP A 129 4.32 -19.80 9.16
CA ASP A 129 5.74 -19.85 8.82
C ASP A 129 6.35 -21.25 9.09
N SER A 130 7.67 -21.36 8.90
CA SER A 130 8.41 -22.62 9.10
C SER A 130 8.37 -23.11 10.55
N ASP A 131 8.18 -22.21 11.51
CA ASP A 131 8.16 -22.50 12.93
C ASP A 131 6.73 -22.79 13.42
N GLY A 132 5.74 -22.76 12.52
CA GLY A 132 4.33 -22.99 12.81
C GLY A 132 3.60 -21.75 13.34
N GLU A 133 4.29 -20.61 13.40
CA GLU A 133 3.72 -19.36 13.88
C GLU A 133 2.81 -18.76 12.82
N ARG A 134 1.70 -18.19 13.30
CA ARG A 134 0.74 -17.54 12.41
C ARG A 134 1.24 -16.15 12.10
N ILE A 135 1.13 -15.80 10.83
CA ILE A 135 1.69 -14.56 10.33
C ILE A 135 0.74 -13.96 9.30
N GLN A 136 0.37 -12.68 9.46
CA GLN A 136 -0.45 -11.98 8.47
C GLN A 136 0.40 -11.27 7.41
N ARG A 137 0.03 -11.46 6.14
CA ARG A 137 0.72 -10.89 4.97
C ARG A 137 -0.29 -10.45 3.91
N LEU A 138 0.11 -9.57 3.00
CA LEU A 138 -0.68 -9.25 1.82
C LEU A 138 -1.00 -10.54 1.04
N LYS A 139 -2.27 -10.69 0.68
CA LYS A 139 -2.75 -11.85 -0.08
C LYS A 139 -2.28 -11.79 -1.52
N VAL A 140 -1.76 -12.91 -2.02
CA VAL A 140 -1.41 -13.11 -3.44
C VAL A 140 -2.04 -14.41 -3.94
N LYS A 141 -1.84 -14.72 -5.23
CA LYS A 141 -2.21 -16.01 -5.82
C LYS A 141 -0.95 -16.81 -6.12
N GLY A 142 -1.00 -18.12 -5.91
CA GLY A 142 0.16 -18.99 -6.08
C GLY A 142 1.15 -18.87 -4.92
N LYS A 143 2.30 -19.57 -5.03
CA LYS A 143 3.25 -19.75 -3.93
C LYS A 143 4.50 -18.87 -4.00
N GLU A 144 4.93 -18.47 -5.19
CA GLU A 144 6.23 -17.79 -5.35
C GLU A 144 6.29 -16.41 -4.65
N ASN A 145 5.20 -15.65 -4.73
CA ASN A 145 5.11 -14.32 -4.11
C ASN A 145 4.51 -14.35 -2.69
N GLU A 146 4.14 -15.53 -2.17
CA GLU A 146 3.52 -15.69 -0.85
C GLU A 146 4.49 -15.19 0.24
N GLY A 147 4.05 -14.21 1.05
CA GLY A 147 4.87 -13.60 2.09
C GLY A 147 6.02 -12.71 1.61
N MET A 148 6.13 -12.45 0.31
CA MET A 148 7.26 -11.71 -0.29
C MET A 148 6.93 -10.29 -0.73
N ILE A 149 5.68 -9.83 -0.56
CA ILE A 149 5.24 -8.53 -1.09
C ILE A 149 5.80 -7.37 -0.25
N GLU A 150 5.81 -7.49 1.07
CA GLU A 150 6.25 -6.49 2.04
C GLU A 150 7.72 -6.07 1.87
N LYS A 151 8.55 -6.91 1.23
CA LYS A 151 9.95 -6.59 0.92
C LYS A 151 10.09 -5.40 -0.04
N ASN A 152 9.05 -5.10 -0.83
CA ASN A 152 9.06 -4.02 -1.81
C ASN A 152 8.81 -2.62 -1.23
N ALA A 153 8.50 -2.52 0.06
CA ALA A 153 8.18 -1.26 0.72
C ALA A 153 9.18 -0.92 1.83
N THR A 154 9.40 0.38 2.03
CA THR A 154 10.16 0.91 3.19
C THR A 154 9.31 0.86 4.44
N CYS A 155 8.05 1.28 4.31
CA CYS A 155 7.06 1.26 5.39
C CYS A 155 5.96 0.22 5.11
N VAL A 156 5.54 -0.51 6.13
CA VAL A 156 4.41 -1.44 6.07
C VAL A 156 3.54 -1.17 7.28
N PHE A 157 2.30 -0.78 7.05
CA PHE A 157 1.28 -0.62 8.07
C PHE A 157 0.23 -1.71 7.96
N TYR A 158 -0.37 -2.05 9.10
CA TYR A 158 -1.58 -2.87 9.13
C TYR A 158 -2.71 -2.10 9.80
N SER A 159 -3.84 -2.04 9.10
CA SER A 159 -5.07 -1.43 9.59
C SER A 159 -5.78 -2.33 10.60
N LYS A 160 -6.23 -1.74 11.70
CA LYS A 160 -6.91 -2.43 12.79
C LYS A 160 -8.03 -1.57 13.38
N THR A 161 -9.06 -2.21 13.90
CA THR A 161 -10.09 -1.55 14.70
C THR A 161 -9.77 -1.66 16.19
N VAL A 162 -9.95 -0.56 16.91
CA VAL A 162 -9.83 -0.48 18.37
C VAL A 162 -11.18 -0.04 18.91
N ARG A 163 -11.78 -0.80 19.84
CA ARG A 163 -13.05 -0.40 20.45
C ARG A 163 -12.86 0.86 21.27
N ARG A 164 -13.80 1.80 21.15
CA ARG A 164 -13.82 3.00 21.98
C ARG A 164 -14.18 2.67 23.42
N GLN A 165 -13.64 3.46 24.35
CA GLN A 165 -13.89 3.29 25.78
C GLN A 165 -15.36 3.54 26.16
N ASP A 166 -16.04 4.42 25.43
CA ASP A 166 -17.47 4.71 25.61
C ASP A 166 -18.40 3.60 25.09
N GLY A 167 -17.85 2.54 24.49
CA GLY A 167 -18.61 1.44 23.91
C GLY A 167 -19.27 1.75 22.56
N ASN A 168 -19.20 3.00 22.08
CA ASN A 168 -19.92 3.46 20.90
C ASN A 168 -19.02 3.46 19.65
N GLY A 169 -18.71 2.26 19.18
CA GLY A 169 -18.05 2.02 17.91
C GLY A 169 -16.55 1.71 18.03
N VAL A 170 -15.83 1.98 16.94
CA VAL A 170 -14.42 1.64 16.79
C VAL A 170 -13.66 2.82 16.22
N ASP A 171 -12.40 2.97 16.65
CA ASP A 171 -11.42 3.77 15.97
C ASP A 171 -10.61 2.89 15.03
N TYR A 172 -10.30 3.44 13.86
CA TYR A 172 -9.40 2.80 12.91
C TYR A 172 -7.98 3.29 13.15
N LYS A 173 -7.03 2.36 13.28
CA LYS A 173 -5.62 2.66 13.57
C LYS A 173 -4.70 1.93 12.61
N PHE A 174 -3.48 2.43 12.48
CA PHE A 174 -2.36 1.70 11.87
C PHE A 174 -1.39 1.20 12.92
N ILE A 175 -0.93 -0.04 12.74
CA ILE A 175 0.21 -0.62 13.46
C ILE A 175 1.49 -0.27 12.71
N THR A 176 2.45 0.32 13.41
CA THR A 176 3.67 0.92 12.84
C THR A 176 4.89 -0.01 12.85
N ASN A 177 4.94 -0.98 13.76
CA ASN A 177 6.05 -1.92 13.95
C ASN A 177 5.52 -3.33 14.25
N THR A 178 6.38 -4.33 14.08
CA THR A 178 5.98 -5.73 14.26
C THR A 178 5.52 -6.03 15.68
N ASP A 179 4.46 -6.84 15.81
CA ASP A 179 4.03 -7.46 17.07
C ASP A 179 4.33 -8.96 17.12
N GLY A 180 5.16 -9.45 16.19
CA GLY A 180 5.45 -10.87 15.98
C GLY A 180 4.45 -11.56 15.05
N TYR A 181 3.21 -11.06 14.95
CA TYR A 181 2.16 -11.62 14.09
C TYR A 181 1.99 -10.84 12.78
N LEU A 182 2.08 -9.51 12.87
CA LEU A 182 2.05 -8.56 11.76
C LEU A 182 3.47 -8.04 11.53
N PRO A 183 4.01 -8.13 10.31
CA PRO A 183 5.37 -7.69 9.97
C PRO A 183 5.40 -6.19 9.68
N ALA A 184 4.63 -5.40 10.42
CA ALA A 184 4.65 -3.95 10.24
C ALA A 184 6.08 -3.45 10.43
N LYS A 185 6.47 -2.47 9.64
CA LYS A 185 7.81 -1.90 9.72
C LYS A 185 7.79 -0.43 9.34
N THR A 186 8.52 0.35 10.10
CA THR A 186 8.82 1.75 9.81
C THR A 186 10.27 2.02 10.24
N PRO A 187 10.96 2.99 9.62
CA PRO A 187 12.28 3.41 10.07
C PRO A 187 12.30 3.80 11.55
N PHE A 188 13.41 3.49 12.23
CA PHE A 188 13.61 3.85 13.62
C PHE A 188 13.45 5.36 13.83
N GLY A 189 12.70 5.76 14.86
CA GLY A 189 12.45 7.16 15.19
C GLY A 189 11.41 7.87 14.32
N MET A 190 10.85 7.23 13.29
CA MET A 190 9.81 7.83 12.45
C MET A 190 8.47 7.99 13.18
N PHE A 191 8.09 6.99 13.97
CA PHE A 191 6.88 7.01 14.79
C PHE A 191 7.25 6.75 16.25
N LYS A 192 6.63 7.50 17.17
CA LYS A 192 6.76 7.28 18.61
C LYS A 192 5.82 6.19 19.10
N ASP A 193 4.61 6.17 18.55
CA ASP A 193 3.54 5.28 18.98
C ASP A 193 3.45 4.03 18.10
N PHE A 194 3.16 2.90 18.75
CA PHE A 194 2.89 1.63 18.08
C PHE A 194 1.58 1.64 17.28
N LEU A 195 0.59 2.38 17.78
CA LEU A 195 -0.70 2.62 17.12
C LEU A 195 -0.83 4.10 16.80
N VAL A 196 -1.09 4.41 15.54
CA VAL A 196 -1.34 5.78 15.06
C VAL A 196 -2.70 5.87 14.36
N GLU A 197 -3.25 7.07 14.22
CA GLU A 197 -4.46 7.28 13.43
C GLU A 197 -4.27 6.76 11.99
N ASN A 198 -5.32 6.16 11.44
CA ASN A 198 -5.28 5.75 10.04
C ASN A 198 -5.55 6.95 9.10
N ASP A 199 -4.67 7.94 9.07
CA ASP A 199 -4.80 9.11 8.21
C ASP A 199 -3.55 9.31 7.37
N LEU A 200 -3.64 9.05 6.06
CA LEU A 200 -2.49 9.19 5.17
C LEU A 200 -2.03 10.63 4.97
N ALA A 201 -2.91 11.62 5.13
CA ALA A 201 -2.49 13.02 5.09
C ALA A 201 -1.57 13.35 6.28
N ALA A 202 -1.86 12.78 7.47
CA ALA A 202 -1.00 12.91 8.64
C ALA A 202 0.30 12.11 8.49
N ILE A 203 0.23 10.88 8.00
CA ILE A 203 1.42 10.04 7.73
C ILE A 203 2.38 10.74 6.77
N VAL A 204 1.88 11.34 5.69
CA VAL A 204 2.73 12.06 4.72
C VAL A 204 3.46 13.24 5.37
N LYS A 205 2.83 13.97 6.31
CA LYS A 205 3.52 15.03 7.07
C LYS A 205 4.65 14.48 7.93
N VAL A 206 4.45 13.31 8.55
CA VAL A 206 5.50 12.62 9.31
C VAL A 206 6.67 12.22 8.39
N TYR A 207 6.36 11.71 7.18
CA TYR A 207 7.39 11.38 6.19
C TYR A 207 8.20 12.62 5.78
N ASP A 208 7.51 13.72 5.45
CA ASP A 208 8.16 14.99 5.10
C ASP A 208 9.11 15.45 6.21
N ALA A 209 8.66 15.47 7.47
CA ALA A 209 9.49 15.87 8.60
C ALA A 209 10.71 14.96 8.79
N PHE A 210 10.50 13.63 8.82
CA PHE A 210 11.55 12.65 9.09
C PHE A 210 12.68 12.70 8.04
N TYR A 211 12.32 12.78 6.76
CA TYR A 211 13.31 12.78 5.69
C TYR A 211 13.94 14.16 5.44
N HIS A 212 13.24 15.25 5.75
CA HIS A 212 13.83 16.59 5.74
C HIS A 212 14.89 16.74 6.84
N GLU A 213 14.59 16.33 8.09
CA GLU A 213 15.57 16.35 9.18
C GLU A 213 16.81 15.50 8.87
N SER A 214 16.60 14.32 8.27
CA SER A 214 17.69 13.43 7.86
C SER A 214 18.62 14.09 6.83
N ALA A 215 18.05 14.82 5.86
CA ALA A 215 18.83 15.54 4.85
C ALA A 215 19.64 16.70 5.46
N MET A 216 19.06 17.44 6.40
CA MET A 216 19.75 18.53 7.11
C MET A 216 20.96 18.01 7.91
N LYS A 217 20.79 16.93 8.68
CA LYS A 217 21.89 16.34 9.47
C LYS A 217 23.05 15.85 8.59
N LEU A 218 22.76 15.32 7.41
CA LEU A 218 23.79 14.90 6.46
C LEU A 218 24.54 16.10 5.86
N ALA A 219 23.84 17.20 5.57
CA ALA A 219 24.44 18.43 5.06
C ALA A 219 25.33 19.12 6.10
N GLU A 220 24.98 19.06 7.39
CA GLU A 220 25.80 19.60 8.49
C GLU A 220 27.04 18.76 8.79
N ALA A 221 27.05 17.48 8.42
CA ALA A 221 28.15 16.55 8.64
C ALA A 221 29.15 16.46 7.46
N ALA A 222 28.89 17.19 6.37
CA ALA A 222 29.70 17.23 5.15
C ALA A 222 30.52 18.53 5.07
#